data_AF-A0A5C7PS99-F1
#
_entry.id   AF-A0A5C7PS99-F1
#
_cell.length_a   1.000
_cell.length_b   1.000
_cell.length_c   1.000
_cell.angle_alpha   90.00
_cell.angle_beta   90.00
_cell.angle_gamma   90.00
#
_symmetry.space_group_name_H-M   'P 1'
#
loop_
_entity.id
_entity.type
_entity.pdbx_description
1 polymer ?
#
loop_
_entity_poly.entity_id
_entity_poly.type
_entity_poly.pdbx_seq_one_letter_code
_entity_poly.pdbx_strand_id
1 'polypeptide(L)'
;MSKIEKQLAEATEVTRKRGESDQDYMARLVKGTSELDDASWEKLSPEAQNWFNDAADNLNKKKELPDFPDAAKAEEKKEEPVSRRGSAKKTEEKKDEPAEAKVGDKVTIVTKRDKTIEGEVIEQDADMLVVKDAEGEELEVARDRIKTIEVKAEEKAPRRRKAADEDDPPETPADPKVGDEVKVVTKRGKTITGKVVEIDGDVLVIDDGEGEIEVDPEKAESIEVTKAAAGGKSSKKDDAKADKGKEDKGDKKKISAKANGGVSATGRMRELVCEDPSMSKEDLSAKLKKEGLEFRDNTLDLVYADAQKIISILRDLKKLK
;
A
#
# COMPACT_ATOMS: atom_id res chain seq x y z
N MET A 1 -25.08 15.87 -8.00
CA MET A 1 -25.75 14.71 -7.39
C MET A 1 -26.93 14.35 -8.27
N SER A 2 -26.93 13.14 -8.81
CA SER A 2 -28.01 12.62 -9.66
C SER A 2 -29.29 12.41 -8.83
N LYS A 3 -30.47 12.38 -9.47
CA LYS A 3 -31.73 12.00 -8.82
C LYS A 3 -31.70 10.53 -8.38
N ILE A 4 -31.15 9.66 -9.22
CA ILE A 4 -30.96 8.23 -8.92
C ILE A 4 -30.04 8.08 -7.71
N GLU A 5 -28.89 8.77 -7.73
CA GLU A 5 -27.93 8.79 -6.62
C GLU A 5 -28.61 9.20 -5.30
N LYS A 6 -29.38 10.28 -5.31
CA LYS A 6 -30.08 10.78 -4.14
C LYS A 6 -31.11 9.78 -3.61
N GLN A 7 -31.88 9.14 -4.49
CA GLN A 7 -32.90 8.17 -4.10
C GLN A 7 -32.28 6.94 -3.43
N LEU A 8 -31.21 6.40 -4.00
CA LEU A 8 -30.50 5.25 -3.45
C LEU A 8 -29.83 5.61 -2.12
N ALA A 9 -29.24 6.80 -2.00
CA ALA A 9 -28.61 7.27 -0.76
C ALA A 9 -29.63 7.45 0.37
N GLU A 10 -30.84 7.93 0.08
CA GLU A 10 -31.92 8.08 1.05
C GLU A 10 -32.49 6.73 1.50
N ALA A 11 -32.67 5.78 0.58
CA ALA A 11 -33.18 4.45 0.89
C ALA A 11 -32.20 3.62 1.73
N THR A 12 -30.89 3.79 1.51
CA THR A 12 -29.83 3.00 2.16
C THR A 12 -29.17 3.71 3.34
N GLU A 13 -29.51 4.98 3.57
CA GLU A 13 -28.85 5.88 4.53
C GLU A 13 -27.33 6.04 4.28
N VAL A 14 -26.86 5.71 3.07
CA VAL A 14 -25.44 5.80 2.69
C VAL A 14 -25.09 7.24 2.30
N THR A 15 -24.33 7.90 3.17
CA THR A 15 -23.78 9.24 2.92
C THR A 15 -22.34 9.19 2.41
N ARG A 16 -21.97 10.15 1.57
CA ARG A 16 -20.62 10.24 0.98
C ARG A 16 -19.60 10.66 2.04
N LYS A 17 -18.50 9.92 2.18
CA LYS A 17 -17.45 10.23 3.15
C LYS A 17 -16.48 11.28 2.60
N ARG A 18 -15.86 12.06 3.49
CA ARG A 18 -14.83 13.04 3.11
C ARG A 18 -13.60 12.30 2.56
N GLY A 19 -13.16 12.67 1.35
CA GLY A 19 -12.01 12.04 0.69
C GLY A 19 -12.30 10.69 0.01
N GLU A 20 -13.56 10.25 -0.03
CA GLU A 20 -13.98 9.04 -0.74
C GLU A 20 -14.09 9.29 -2.24
N SER A 21 -13.54 8.39 -3.05
CA SER A 21 -13.68 8.44 -4.51
C SER A 21 -15.13 8.18 -4.93
N ASP A 22 -15.55 8.69 -6.10
CA ASP A 22 -16.89 8.46 -6.62
C ASP A 22 -17.19 6.96 -6.79
N GLN A 23 -16.21 6.19 -7.24
CA GLN A 23 -16.34 4.73 -7.43
C GLN A 23 -16.49 3.99 -6.10
N ASP A 24 -15.72 4.35 -5.06
CA ASP A 24 -15.86 3.74 -3.72
C ASP A 24 -17.21 4.05 -3.10
N TYR A 25 -17.68 5.29 -3.28
CA TYR A 25 -19.01 5.71 -2.84
C TYR A 25 -20.11 4.92 -3.55
N MET A 26 -20.05 4.80 -4.88
CA MET A 26 -20.99 4.02 -5.68
C MET A 26 -20.95 2.53 -5.28
N ALA A 27 -19.78 1.95 -5.01
CA ALA A 27 -19.66 0.56 -4.57
C ALA A 27 -20.35 0.33 -3.21
N ARG A 28 -20.21 1.28 -2.26
CA ARG A 28 -20.93 1.26 -0.98
C ARG A 28 -22.43 1.42 -1.17
N LEU A 29 -22.85 2.28 -2.09
CA LEU A 29 -24.26 2.48 -2.45
C LEU A 29 -24.88 1.19 -2.99
N VAL A 30 -24.21 0.52 -3.93
CA VAL A 30 -24.63 -0.78 -4.48
C VAL A 30 -24.71 -1.80 -3.35
N LYS A 31 -23.69 -1.91 -2.50
CA LYS A 31 -23.74 -2.86 -1.38
C LYS A 31 -24.92 -2.57 -0.44
N GLY A 32 -25.13 -1.32 -0.03
CA GLY A 32 -26.27 -0.95 0.82
C GLY A 32 -27.61 -1.24 0.17
N THR A 33 -27.72 -1.02 -1.15
CA THR A 33 -28.94 -1.28 -1.91
C THR A 33 -29.25 -2.79 -1.98
N SER A 34 -28.22 -3.64 -2.04
CA SER A 34 -28.38 -5.10 -2.01
C SER A 34 -28.85 -5.66 -0.66
N GLU A 35 -28.78 -4.85 0.41
CA GLU A 35 -29.21 -5.22 1.76
C GLU A 35 -30.60 -4.66 2.10
N LEU A 36 -31.26 -3.95 1.17
CA LEU A 36 -32.62 -3.44 1.35
C LEU A 36 -33.64 -4.59 1.43
N ASP A 37 -34.68 -4.39 2.24
CA ASP A 37 -35.85 -5.25 2.22
C ASP A 37 -36.68 -5.06 0.95
N ASP A 38 -37.44 -6.08 0.55
CA ASP A 38 -38.25 -6.07 -0.67
C ASP A 38 -39.19 -4.85 -0.75
N ALA A 39 -39.75 -4.40 0.37
CA ALA A 39 -40.66 -3.26 0.39
C ALA A 39 -39.94 -1.91 0.22
N SER A 40 -38.69 -1.79 0.66
CA SER A 40 -37.84 -0.63 0.40
C SER A 40 -37.31 -0.64 -1.03
N TRP A 41 -36.96 -1.82 -1.54
CA TRP A 41 -36.53 -2.01 -2.93
C TRP A 41 -37.63 -1.66 -3.94
N GLU A 42 -38.88 -2.11 -3.71
CA GLU A 42 -40.03 -1.80 -4.58
C GLU A 42 -40.40 -0.31 -4.63
N LYS A 43 -39.99 0.48 -3.62
CA LYS A 43 -40.20 1.94 -3.61
C LYS A 43 -39.18 2.71 -4.46
N LEU A 44 -38.10 2.05 -4.88
CA LEU A 44 -37.13 2.67 -5.79
C LEU A 44 -37.75 2.91 -7.16
N SER A 45 -37.27 3.94 -7.86
CA SER A 45 -37.71 4.16 -9.24
C SER A 45 -37.19 3.04 -10.15
N PRO A 46 -37.90 2.70 -11.25
CA PRO A 46 -37.41 1.71 -12.20
C PRO A 46 -36.03 2.05 -12.78
N GLU A 47 -35.72 3.34 -12.94
CA GLU A 47 -34.41 3.81 -13.40
C GLU A 47 -33.30 3.48 -12.37
N ALA A 48 -33.57 3.67 -11.08
CA ALA A 48 -32.64 3.32 -10.01
C ALA A 48 -32.45 1.80 -9.87
N GLN A 49 -33.53 1.02 -9.99
CA GLN A 49 -33.47 -0.44 -9.98
C GLN A 49 -32.65 -0.98 -11.16
N ASN A 50 -32.84 -0.44 -12.37
CA ASN A 50 -32.08 -0.83 -13.54
C ASN A 50 -30.59 -0.48 -13.41
N TRP A 51 -30.27 0.75 -12.97
CA TRP A 51 -28.89 1.15 -12.72
C TRP A 51 -28.22 0.24 -11.68
N PHE A 52 -28.91 -0.11 -10.59
CA PHE A 52 -28.39 -1.04 -9.59
C PHE A 52 -28.07 -2.41 -10.18
N ASN A 53 -28.94 -2.97 -11.02
CA ASN A 53 -28.70 -4.27 -11.64
C ASN A 53 -27.42 -4.26 -12.49
N ASP A 54 -27.22 -3.21 -13.31
CA ASP A 54 -26.00 -3.05 -14.11
C ASP A 54 -24.75 -2.84 -13.24
N ALA A 55 -24.87 -2.02 -12.20
CA ALA A 55 -23.79 -1.71 -11.27
C ALA A 55 -23.37 -2.92 -10.44
N ALA A 56 -24.32 -3.71 -9.93
CA ALA A 56 -24.06 -4.95 -9.20
C ALA A 56 -23.35 -5.98 -10.08
N ASP A 57 -23.76 -6.09 -11.35
CA ASP A 57 -23.12 -6.94 -12.34
C ASP A 57 -21.67 -6.53 -12.61
N ASN A 58 -21.40 -5.23 -12.75
CA ASN A 58 -20.04 -4.72 -12.92
C ASN A 58 -19.18 -4.90 -11.67
N LEU A 59 -19.74 -4.67 -10.48
CA LEU A 59 -19.05 -4.88 -9.20
C LEU A 59 -18.61 -6.33 -9.04
N ASN A 60 -19.49 -7.29 -9.34
CA ASN A 60 -19.19 -8.72 -9.32
C ASN A 60 -18.10 -9.11 -10.33
N LYS A 61 -18.06 -8.44 -11.49
CA LYS A 61 -17.04 -8.63 -12.54
C LYS A 61 -15.76 -7.84 -12.27
N LYS A 62 -15.66 -7.09 -11.16
CA LYS A 62 -14.56 -6.17 -10.84
C LYS A 62 -14.28 -5.16 -11.96
N LYS A 63 -15.35 -4.67 -12.60
CA LYS A 63 -15.31 -3.60 -13.60
C LYS A 63 -15.72 -2.28 -12.96
N GLU A 64 -15.36 -1.17 -13.59
CA GLU A 64 -15.82 0.16 -13.19
C GLU A 64 -17.35 0.25 -13.19
N LEU A 65 -17.89 0.94 -12.18
CA LEU A 65 -19.31 1.15 -12.03
C LEU A 65 -19.79 2.20 -13.03
N PRO A 66 -20.94 1.97 -13.70
CA PRO A 66 -21.47 2.92 -14.66
C PRO A 66 -21.89 4.21 -13.97
N ASP A 67 -21.57 5.36 -14.58
CA ASP A 67 -22.07 6.65 -14.11
C ASP A 67 -23.61 6.71 -14.13
N PHE A 68 -24.17 7.57 -13.28
CA PHE A 68 -25.62 7.75 -13.26
C PHE A 68 -26.12 8.36 -14.58
N PRO A 69 -27.13 7.78 -15.24
CA PRO A 69 -27.58 8.21 -16.56
C PRO A 69 -28.19 9.62 -16.58
N ASP A 70 -28.64 10.12 -15.44
CA ASP A 70 -29.23 11.43 -15.23
C ASP A 70 -28.27 12.44 -14.57
N ALA A 71 -27.07 12.00 -14.16
CA ALA A 71 -26.01 12.95 -13.89
C ALA A 71 -25.71 13.63 -15.22
N ALA A 72 -26.04 14.92 -15.32
CA ALA A 72 -25.70 15.71 -16.48
C ALA A 72 -24.22 15.45 -16.79
N LYS A 73 -23.93 14.80 -17.92
CA LYS A 73 -22.57 14.66 -18.44
C LYS A 73 -22.05 16.09 -18.55
N ALA A 74 -21.31 16.54 -17.54
CA ALA A 74 -20.43 17.66 -17.70
C ALA A 74 -19.49 17.19 -18.80
N GLU A 75 -19.67 17.73 -20.01
CA GLU A 75 -18.89 17.38 -21.19
C GLU A 75 -17.43 17.25 -20.75
N GLU A 76 -16.88 16.04 -20.88
CA GLU A 76 -15.45 15.84 -20.89
C GLU A 76 -14.90 16.82 -21.93
N LYS A 77 -14.36 17.95 -21.47
CA LYS A 77 -13.50 18.78 -22.30
C LYS A 77 -12.28 17.92 -22.62
N LYS A 78 -12.37 17.17 -23.72
CA LYS A 78 -11.19 16.80 -24.51
C LYS A 78 -10.46 18.10 -24.81
N GLU A 79 -9.34 18.31 -24.13
CA GLU A 79 -8.41 19.38 -24.46
C GLU A 79 -7.82 19.10 -25.85
N GLU A 80 -8.43 19.67 -26.89
CA GLU A 80 -7.74 19.86 -28.15
C GLU A 80 -6.68 20.97 -28.01
N PRO A 81 -5.50 20.84 -28.66
CA PRO A 81 -4.43 21.81 -28.54
C PRO A 81 -4.80 23.10 -29.29
N VAL A 82 -5.30 24.10 -28.56
CA VAL A 82 -5.57 25.42 -29.12
C VAL A 82 -4.26 26.20 -29.25
N SER A 83 -3.64 26.05 -30.42
CA SER A 83 -2.69 27.01 -30.97
C SER A 83 -3.37 28.39 -31.07
N ARG A 84 -2.89 29.39 -30.32
CA ARG A 84 -3.22 30.81 -30.57
C ARG A 84 -1.97 31.70 -30.59
N ARG A 85 -1.57 31.95 -31.83
CA ARG A 85 -0.80 33.09 -32.30
C ARG A 85 -1.65 34.36 -32.16
N GLY A 86 -1.10 35.40 -31.52
CA GLY A 86 -1.41 36.80 -31.85
C GLY A 86 -2.32 37.59 -30.90
N SER A 87 -1.67 38.51 -30.17
CA SER A 87 -2.04 39.93 -30.07
C SER A 87 -3.08 40.38 -29.03
N ALA A 88 -2.53 40.71 -27.85
CA ALA A 88 -2.71 41.97 -27.11
C ALA A 88 -4.12 42.51 -26.83
N LYS A 89 -4.62 42.34 -25.58
CA LYS A 89 -5.19 43.43 -24.77
C LYS A 89 -5.45 43.02 -23.31
N LYS A 90 -4.77 43.73 -22.40
CA LYS A 90 -5.12 44.04 -20.99
C LYS A 90 -5.41 42.86 -20.04
N THR A 91 -4.36 42.44 -19.35
CA THR A 91 -4.30 41.45 -18.28
C THR A 91 -4.98 41.95 -17.00
N GLU A 92 -6.13 41.37 -16.65
CA GLU A 92 -6.52 41.20 -15.25
C GLU A 92 -5.86 39.90 -14.76
N GLU A 93 -5.03 39.99 -13.73
CA GLU A 93 -4.38 38.84 -13.08
C GLU A 93 -5.46 37.89 -12.55
N LYS A 94 -5.67 36.81 -13.29
CA LYS A 94 -6.44 35.68 -12.83
C LYS A 94 -5.60 35.03 -11.74
N LYS A 95 -6.12 35.11 -10.51
CA LYS A 95 -5.55 34.54 -9.29
C LYS A 95 -5.39 33.03 -9.49
N ASP A 96 -4.18 32.58 -9.80
CA ASP A 96 -3.84 31.16 -9.90
C ASP A 96 -4.21 30.48 -8.58
N GLU A 97 -5.02 29.44 -8.65
CA GLU A 97 -5.23 28.57 -7.50
C GLU A 97 -3.88 27.98 -7.11
N PRO A 98 -3.45 28.11 -5.84
CA PRO A 98 -2.14 27.65 -5.42
C PRO A 98 -2.04 26.15 -5.68
N ALA A 99 -1.01 25.75 -6.43
CA ALA A 99 -0.73 24.36 -6.73
C ALA A 99 -0.73 23.52 -5.45
N GLU A 100 -1.44 22.39 -5.46
CA GLU A 100 -1.46 21.46 -4.33
C GLU A 100 -0.11 20.74 -4.24
N ALA A 101 0.70 21.12 -3.26
CA ALA A 101 1.88 20.37 -2.85
C ALA A 101 1.46 19.03 -2.22
N LYS A 102 2.26 17.98 -2.44
CA LYS A 102 2.08 16.66 -1.80
C LYS A 102 3.07 16.49 -0.65
N VAL A 103 2.77 15.56 0.26
CA VAL A 103 3.71 15.12 1.30
C VAL A 103 5.00 14.59 0.64
N GLY A 104 6.14 15.10 1.07
CA GLY A 104 7.48 14.81 0.52
C GLY A 104 7.99 15.83 -0.51
N ASP A 105 7.18 16.78 -0.95
CA ASP A 105 7.64 17.84 -1.86
C ASP A 105 8.44 18.92 -1.11
N LYS A 106 9.54 19.37 -1.71
CA LYS A 106 10.26 20.58 -1.26
C LYS A 106 9.49 21.81 -1.73
N VAL A 107 9.04 22.63 -0.78
CA VAL A 107 8.18 23.79 -1.03
C VAL A 107 8.82 25.08 -0.50
N THR A 108 8.50 26.17 -1.18
CA THR A 108 8.75 27.55 -0.72
C THR A 108 7.39 28.20 -0.52
N ILE A 109 7.05 28.46 0.74
CA ILE A 109 5.76 28.99 1.14
C ILE A 109 5.95 30.46 1.47
N VAL A 110 5.19 31.33 0.80
CA VAL A 110 5.09 32.74 1.15
C VAL A 110 3.80 32.93 1.93
N THR A 111 3.89 33.39 3.18
CA THR A 111 2.71 33.70 3.98
C THR A 111 2.12 35.08 3.61
N LYS A 112 0.88 35.36 4.04
CA LYS A 112 0.24 36.68 3.89
C LYS A 112 0.99 37.82 4.60
N ARG A 113 1.93 37.50 5.49
CA ARG A 113 2.83 38.46 6.16
C ARG A 113 4.17 38.63 5.44
N ASP A 114 4.26 38.14 4.20
CA ASP A 114 5.47 38.13 3.37
C ASP A 114 6.68 37.45 4.06
N LYS A 115 6.43 36.55 5.02
CA LYS A 115 7.44 35.63 5.56
C LYS A 115 7.54 34.43 4.62
N THR A 116 8.75 34.17 4.13
CA THR A 116 9.09 33.00 3.31
C THR A 116 9.58 31.87 4.20
N ILE A 117 9.06 30.66 3.98
CA ILE A 117 9.45 29.43 4.68
C ILE A 117 9.84 28.42 3.60
N GLU A 118 11.05 27.88 3.68
CA GLU A 118 11.53 26.84 2.78
C GLU A 118 11.67 25.53 3.55
N GLY A 119 11.16 24.43 2.98
CA GLY A 119 11.26 23.13 3.64
C GLY A 119 10.53 22.02 2.89
N GLU A 120 10.46 20.84 3.52
CA GLU A 120 9.79 19.66 2.99
C GLU A 120 8.44 19.44 3.69
N VAL A 121 7.38 19.17 2.93
CA VAL A 121 6.05 18.91 3.50
C VAL A 121 6.05 17.54 4.18
N ILE A 122 5.89 17.51 5.51
CA ILE A 122 5.81 16.25 6.29
C ILE A 122 4.35 15.77 6.39
N GLU A 123 3.43 16.69 6.64
CA GLU A 123 2.02 16.40 6.86
C GLU A 123 1.13 17.49 6.25
N GLN A 124 0.03 17.07 5.64
CA GLN A 124 -0.92 17.96 4.98
C GLN A 124 -2.33 17.63 5.42
N ASP A 125 -2.93 18.58 6.14
CA ASP A 125 -4.32 18.54 6.55
C ASP A 125 -5.18 19.52 5.74
N ALA A 126 -6.48 19.48 5.97
CA ALA A 126 -7.42 20.43 5.38
C ALA A 126 -7.05 21.89 5.70
N ASP A 127 -6.65 22.15 6.94
CA ASP A 127 -6.51 23.50 7.49
C ASP A 127 -5.05 23.88 7.84
N MET A 128 -4.13 22.91 7.85
CA MET A 128 -2.74 23.08 8.27
C MET A 128 -1.77 22.35 7.35
N LEU A 129 -0.58 22.92 7.16
CA LEU A 129 0.54 22.32 6.45
C LEU A 129 1.76 22.31 7.39
N VAL A 130 2.32 21.13 7.64
CA VAL A 130 3.52 20.96 8.48
C VAL A 130 4.74 20.81 7.59
N VAL A 131 5.72 21.70 7.75
CA VAL A 131 6.91 21.78 6.91
C VAL A 131 8.16 21.63 7.75
N LYS A 132 9.07 20.74 7.35
CA LYS A 132 10.40 20.61 7.93
C LYS A 132 11.36 21.58 7.27
N ASP A 133 11.95 22.50 8.02
CA ASP A 133 12.98 23.37 7.46
C ASP A 133 14.33 22.63 7.27
N ALA A 134 15.32 23.34 6.73
CA ALA A 134 16.67 22.80 6.53
C ALA A 134 17.44 22.52 7.84
N GLU A 135 17.01 23.11 8.96
CA GLU A 135 17.59 22.89 10.30
C GLU A 135 16.93 21.69 11.01
N GLY A 136 15.84 21.17 10.44
CA GLY A 136 15.08 20.04 10.95
C GLY A 136 13.97 20.44 11.92
N GLU A 137 13.68 21.74 12.08
CA GLU A 137 12.55 22.22 12.87
C GLU A 137 11.25 22.07 12.09
N GLU A 138 10.20 21.64 12.81
CA GLU A 138 8.86 21.47 12.26
C GLU A 138 8.06 22.77 12.43
N LEU A 139 7.64 23.35 11.30
CA LEU A 139 6.89 24.60 11.25
C LEU A 139 5.47 24.32 10.76
N GLU A 140 4.51 24.53 11.66
CA GLU A 140 3.08 24.47 11.37
C GLU A 140 2.60 25.78 10.72
N VAL A 141 2.09 25.71 9.50
CA VAL A 141 1.54 26.85 8.76
C VAL A 141 0.08 26.60 8.45
N ALA A 142 -0.81 27.41 9.04
CA ALA A 142 -2.23 27.37 8.71
C ALA A 142 -2.46 27.77 7.24
N ARG A 143 -3.28 26.98 6.52
CA ARG A 143 -3.50 27.12 5.07
C ARG A 143 -4.11 28.48 4.71
N ASP A 144 -4.92 29.05 5.60
CA ASP A 144 -5.52 30.38 5.48
C ASP A 144 -4.48 31.52 5.50
N ARG A 145 -3.29 31.28 6.05
CA ARG A 145 -2.17 32.24 6.12
C ARG A 145 -1.22 32.13 4.94
N ILE A 146 -1.38 31.14 4.07
CA ILE A 146 -0.55 30.95 2.90
C ILE A 146 -1.02 31.88 1.77
N LYS A 147 -0.06 32.58 1.15
CA LYS A 147 -0.28 33.46 0.00
C LYS A 147 0.04 32.71 -1.30
N THR A 148 1.18 32.03 -1.34
CA THR A 148 1.62 31.18 -2.46
C THR A 148 2.42 29.98 -1.94
N ILE A 149 2.34 28.87 -2.67
CA ILE A 149 3.17 27.67 -2.48
C ILE A 149 3.89 27.42 -3.80
N GLU A 150 5.21 27.50 -3.79
CA GLU A 150 6.04 27.12 -4.92
C GLU A 150 6.67 25.77 -4.64
N VAL A 151 6.26 24.74 -5.38
CA VAL A 151 6.92 23.42 -5.32
C VAL A 151 8.24 23.54 -6.06
N LYS A 152 9.37 23.53 -5.33
CA LYS A 152 10.70 23.41 -5.91
C LYS A 152 10.83 21.96 -6.37
N ALA A 153 10.42 21.70 -7.62
CA ALA A 153 10.75 20.45 -8.28
C ALA A 153 12.26 20.26 -8.17
N GLU A 154 12.67 19.25 -7.40
CA GLU A 154 14.07 18.92 -7.25
C GLU A 154 14.63 18.76 -8.66
N GLU A 155 15.61 19.61 -9.03
CA GLU A 155 16.32 19.52 -10.29
C GLU A 155 16.95 18.12 -10.34
N LYS A 156 16.21 17.15 -10.90
CA LYS A 156 16.80 15.90 -11.35
C LYS A 156 17.90 16.34 -12.28
N ALA A 157 19.14 16.18 -11.83
CA ALA A 157 20.33 16.61 -12.55
C ALA A 157 20.15 16.28 -14.04
N PRO A 158 20.39 17.25 -14.94
CA PRO A 158 20.06 17.09 -16.35
C PRO A 158 20.75 15.85 -16.88
N ARG A 159 19.95 14.81 -17.17
CA ARG A 159 20.39 13.69 -18.00
C ARG A 159 20.87 14.32 -19.30
N ARG A 160 22.20 14.37 -19.45
CA ARG A 160 22.90 14.79 -20.67
C ARG A 160 22.21 14.11 -21.85
N ARG A 161 21.47 14.88 -22.63
CA ARG A 161 20.97 14.46 -23.93
C ARG A 161 22.19 14.18 -24.80
N LYS A 162 22.50 12.90 -25.00
CA LYS A 162 23.29 12.47 -26.15
C LYS A 162 22.30 12.43 -27.31
N ALA A 163 22.50 13.32 -28.26
CA ALA A 163 21.72 13.38 -29.48
C ALA A 163 22.06 12.21 -30.41
N ALA A 164 21.04 11.72 -31.11
CA ALA A 164 21.05 10.76 -32.22
C ALA A 164 21.60 9.36 -31.88
N ASP A 165 20.74 8.34 -31.85
CA ASP A 165 20.32 7.57 -33.02
C ASP A 165 19.18 6.60 -32.64
N GLU A 166 18.37 6.28 -33.65
CA GLU A 166 17.51 5.10 -33.90
C GLU A 166 16.73 4.36 -32.79
N ASP A 167 15.49 4.02 -33.15
CA ASP A 167 14.56 3.08 -32.53
C ASP A 167 15.22 1.77 -32.03
N ASP A 168 15.48 1.68 -30.73
CA ASP A 168 15.66 0.40 -30.04
C ASP A 168 14.52 0.23 -29.01
N PRO A 169 13.81 -0.92 -29.01
CA PRO A 169 12.75 -1.19 -28.03
C PRO A 169 13.32 -1.08 -26.61
N PRO A 170 12.49 -0.68 -25.62
CA PRO A 170 12.95 -0.55 -24.23
C PRO A 170 13.61 -1.84 -23.80
N GLU A 171 14.92 -1.79 -23.52
CA GLU A 171 15.67 -2.91 -22.98
C GLU A 171 14.91 -3.45 -21.78
N THR A 172 14.56 -4.74 -21.85
CA THR A 172 13.93 -5.48 -20.76
C THR A 172 14.70 -5.19 -19.47
N PRO A 173 14.00 -4.82 -18.36
CA PRO A 173 14.66 -4.52 -17.10
C PRO A 173 15.62 -5.64 -16.74
N ALA A 174 16.89 -5.30 -16.56
CA ALA A 174 17.91 -6.30 -16.23
C ALA A 174 17.55 -6.98 -14.92
N ASP A 175 17.56 -8.32 -14.90
CA ASP A 175 17.31 -9.09 -13.68
C ASP A 175 18.29 -8.65 -12.57
N PRO A 176 17.81 -8.39 -11.35
CA PRO A 176 18.65 -7.94 -10.25
C PRO A 176 19.69 -9.00 -9.90
N LYS A 177 20.91 -8.56 -9.59
CA LYS A 177 22.01 -9.43 -9.17
C LYS A 177 22.31 -9.24 -7.69
N VAL A 178 22.86 -10.28 -7.07
CA VAL A 178 23.37 -10.18 -5.69
C VAL A 178 24.37 -9.03 -5.59
N GLY A 179 24.12 -8.15 -4.65
CA GLY A 179 24.90 -6.94 -4.39
C GLY A 179 24.33 -5.66 -4.99
N ASP A 180 23.34 -5.75 -5.89
CA ASP A 180 22.65 -4.59 -6.45
C ASP A 180 21.81 -3.90 -5.38
N GLU A 181 21.72 -2.58 -5.43
CA GLU A 181 20.76 -1.81 -4.66
C GLU A 181 19.46 -1.75 -5.47
N VAL A 182 18.37 -2.21 -4.88
CA VAL A 182 17.06 -2.33 -5.52
C VAL A 182 16.00 -1.57 -4.75
N LYS A 183 15.03 -1.04 -5.48
CA LYS A 183 13.78 -0.50 -4.95
C LYS A 183 12.65 -1.40 -5.41
N VAL A 184 12.03 -2.08 -4.46
CA VAL A 184 10.91 -2.99 -4.71
C VAL A 184 9.61 -2.37 -4.22
N VAL A 185 8.65 -2.22 -5.12
CA VAL A 185 7.28 -1.81 -4.79
C VAL A 185 6.43 -3.08 -4.79
N THR A 186 5.84 -3.41 -3.63
CA THR A 186 4.90 -4.54 -3.54
C THR A 186 3.53 -4.15 -4.10
N LYS A 187 2.73 -5.13 -4.54
CA LYS A 187 1.31 -4.92 -4.94
C LYS A 187 0.41 -4.25 -3.88
N ARG A 188 0.91 -4.09 -2.65
CA ARG A 188 0.24 -3.38 -1.55
C ARG A 188 0.72 -1.92 -1.39
N GLY A 189 1.52 -1.40 -2.32
CA GLY A 189 2.08 -0.05 -2.27
C GLY A 189 3.24 0.14 -1.28
N LYS A 190 3.65 -0.91 -0.54
CA LYS A 190 4.83 -0.82 0.33
C LYS A 190 6.09 -0.78 -0.54
N THR A 191 6.89 0.26 -0.35
CA THR A 191 8.21 0.41 -0.98
C THR A 191 9.29 -0.09 -0.04
N ILE A 192 10.17 -0.95 -0.53
CA ILE A 192 11.33 -1.49 0.17
C ILE A 192 12.56 -1.10 -0.64
N THR A 193 13.54 -0.45 -0.02
CA THR A 193 14.80 -0.09 -0.67
C THR A 193 15.93 -0.74 0.10
N GLY A 194 16.84 -1.40 -0.59
CA GLY A 194 17.97 -2.03 0.07
C GLY A 194 18.86 -2.79 -0.90
N LYS A 195 19.86 -3.48 -0.35
CA LYS A 195 20.82 -4.23 -1.12
C LYS A 195 20.40 -5.70 -1.23
N VAL A 196 20.43 -6.26 -2.43
CA VAL A 196 20.17 -7.69 -2.64
C VAL A 196 21.31 -8.49 -2.02
N VAL A 197 21.00 -9.28 -0.98
CA VAL A 197 21.99 -10.11 -0.26
C VAL A 197 22.04 -11.51 -0.86
N GLU A 198 20.88 -12.08 -1.17
CA GLU A 198 20.74 -13.45 -1.66
C GLU A 198 19.55 -13.55 -2.61
N ILE A 199 19.66 -14.39 -3.63
CA ILE A 199 18.59 -14.71 -4.57
C ILE A 199 18.45 -16.24 -4.57
N ASP A 200 17.43 -16.74 -3.89
CA ASP A 200 17.15 -18.15 -3.74
C ASP A 200 15.89 -18.53 -4.52
N GLY A 201 16.06 -18.85 -5.80
CA GLY A 201 14.96 -19.25 -6.70
C GLY A 201 13.90 -18.15 -6.79
N ASP A 202 12.80 -18.34 -6.08
CA ASP A 202 11.62 -17.47 -6.08
C ASP A 202 11.62 -16.44 -4.92
N VAL A 203 12.71 -16.32 -4.16
CA VAL A 203 12.82 -15.37 -3.04
C VAL A 203 14.04 -14.47 -3.22
N LEU A 204 13.80 -13.16 -3.18
CA LEU A 204 14.80 -12.11 -3.20
C LEU A 204 14.99 -11.58 -1.76
N VAL A 205 16.18 -11.75 -1.18
CA VAL A 205 16.49 -11.23 0.16
C VAL A 205 17.15 -9.86 0.03
N ILE A 206 16.48 -8.83 0.56
CA ILE A 206 16.94 -7.45 0.55
C ILE A 206 17.33 -7.04 1.97
N ASP A 207 18.55 -6.54 2.16
CA ASP A 207 18.98 -5.87 3.39
C ASP A 207 18.68 -4.37 3.27
N ASP A 208 17.72 -3.89 4.05
CA ASP A 208 17.30 -2.49 4.09
C ASP A 208 18.11 -1.62 5.08
N GLY A 209 19.12 -2.20 5.73
CA GLY A 209 19.94 -1.57 6.76
C GLY A 209 19.39 -1.69 8.19
N GLU A 210 18.11 -2.03 8.34
CA GLU A 210 17.50 -2.41 9.63
C GLU A 210 17.45 -3.93 9.78
N GLY A 211 17.38 -4.67 8.67
CA GLY A 211 17.54 -6.12 8.63
C GLY A 211 17.26 -6.72 7.26
N GLU A 212 17.26 -8.06 7.21
CA GLU A 212 16.98 -8.82 6.00
C GLU A 212 15.46 -9.02 5.82
N ILE A 213 14.95 -8.62 4.65
CA ILE A 213 13.56 -8.78 4.23
C ILE A 213 13.50 -9.72 3.02
N GLU A 214 12.75 -10.80 3.17
CA GLU A 214 12.40 -11.72 2.08
C GLU A 214 11.25 -11.14 1.25
N VAL A 215 11.49 -10.95 -0.05
CA VAL A 215 10.49 -10.50 -1.01
C VAL A 215 10.33 -11.54 -2.11
N ASP A 216 9.09 -11.93 -2.35
CA ASP A 216 8.69 -12.79 -3.47
C ASP A 216 8.55 -11.91 -4.73
N PRO A 217 9.40 -12.08 -5.77
CA PRO A 217 9.37 -11.27 -6.98
C PRO A 217 8.03 -11.32 -7.71
N GLU A 218 7.26 -12.40 -7.62
CA GLU A 218 5.93 -12.50 -8.25
C GLU A 218 4.88 -11.63 -7.54
N LYS A 219 5.12 -11.32 -6.26
CA LYS A 219 4.29 -10.41 -5.46
C LYS A 219 4.75 -8.95 -5.53
N ALA A 220 5.94 -8.70 -6.08
CA ALA A 220 6.36 -7.35 -6.44
C ALA A 220 5.52 -6.83 -7.61
N GLU A 221 5.18 -5.56 -7.54
CA GLU A 221 4.58 -4.81 -8.64
C GLU A 221 5.68 -4.26 -9.55
N SER A 222 6.80 -3.81 -8.97
CA SER A 222 8.01 -3.44 -9.71
C SER A 222 9.27 -3.69 -8.88
N ILE A 223 10.36 -4.01 -9.58
CA ILE A 223 11.71 -4.13 -9.03
C ILE A 223 12.62 -3.25 -9.91
N GLU A 224 13.11 -2.16 -9.33
CA GLU A 224 14.03 -1.25 -10.02
C GLU A 224 15.42 -1.34 -9.41
N VAL A 225 16.43 -1.66 -10.22
CA VAL A 225 17.84 -1.60 -9.79
C VAL A 225 18.26 -0.13 -9.75
N THR A 226 18.46 0.42 -8.56
CA THR A 226 18.85 1.82 -8.36
C THR A 226 20.36 2.01 -8.48
N LYS A 227 21.14 0.99 -8.10
CA LYS A 227 22.60 1.01 -8.20
C LYS A 227 23.13 -0.40 -8.43
N ALA A 228 23.65 -0.65 -9.62
CA ALA A 228 24.31 -1.91 -9.92
C ALA A 228 25.54 -2.11 -9.03
N ALA A 229 25.74 -3.33 -8.53
CA ALA A 229 26.92 -3.74 -7.82
C ALA A 229 28.13 -3.44 -8.71
N ALA A 230 29.09 -2.65 -8.21
CA ALA A 230 30.35 -2.44 -8.88
C ALA A 230 31.06 -3.79 -8.96
N GLY A 231 30.99 -4.43 -10.13
CA GLY A 231 31.38 -5.81 -10.43
C GLY A 231 32.47 -6.38 -9.53
N GLY A 232 32.05 -6.89 -8.38
CA GLY A 232 32.92 -7.55 -7.41
C GLY A 232 33.05 -8.99 -7.84
N LYS A 233 34.22 -9.32 -8.41
CA LYS A 233 34.66 -10.67 -8.77
C LYS A 233 34.09 -11.70 -7.78
N SER A 234 33.16 -12.53 -8.24
CA SER A 234 32.47 -13.55 -7.44
C SER A 234 33.49 -14.47 -6.77
N SER A 235 33.79 -14.24 -5.50
CA SER A 235 34.56 -15.17 -4.68
C SER A 235 33.64 -16.29 -4.25
N LYS A 236 33.68 -17.38 -5.01
CA LYS A 236 33.28 -18.72 -4.58
C LYS A 236 33.97 -18.98 -3.23
N LYS A 237 33.22 -19.03 -2.12
CA LYS A 237 33.79 -19.37 -0.83
C LYS A 237 32.93 -20.41 -0.13
N ASP A 238 33.54 -21.58 -0.06
CA ASP A 238 33.12 -22.78 0.64
C ASP A 238 32.76 -22.54 2.10
N ASP A 239 31.82 -23.37 2.57
CA ASP A 239 31.49 -23.65 3.96
C ASP A 239 32.72 -23.76 4.87
N ALA A 240 32.82 -22.86 5.86
CA ALA A 240 33.64 -23.11 7.05
C ALA A 240 33.17 -22.28 8.25
N LYS A 241 32.41 -22.98 9.10
CA LYS A 241 32.21 -22.81 10.55
C LYS A 241 33.32 -22.05 11.28
N ALA A 242 32.97 -20.94 11.95
CA ALA A 242 33.70 -20.46 13.13
C ALA A 242 32.82 -19.57 14.02
N ASP A 243 32.48 -20.15 15.16
CA ASP A 243 31.97 -19.56 16.39
C ASP A 243 32.96 -18.49 16.94
N LYS A 244 32.45 -17.30 17.26
CA LYS A 244 32.99 -16.48 18.35
C LYS A 244 32.00 -15.40 18.79
N GLY A 245 31.62 -15.51 20.06
CA GLY A 245 30.62 -14.71 20.75
C GLY A 245 30.88 -13.21 20.71
N LYS A 246 29.78 -12.50 20.49
CA LYS A 246 29.60 -11.11 20.88
C LYS A 246 28.34 -11.10 21.74
N GLU A 247 28.51 -10.82 23.03
CA GLU A 247 27.41 -10.65 23.97
C GLU A 247 26.58 -9.45 23.50
N ASP A 248 25.42 -9.75 22.94
CA ASP A 248 24.50 -8.78 22.37
C ASP A 248 23.24 -8.66 23.22
N LYS A 249 22.82 -7.42 23.41
CA LYS A 249 21.65 -7.05 24.20
C LYS A 249 20.40 -7.39 23.41
N GLY A 250 19.85 -8.57 23.65
CA GLY A 250 18.41 -8.82 23.62
C GLY A 250 17.72 -8.70 22.26
N ASP A 251 18.41 -8.94 21.15
CA ASP A 251 17.71 -9.16 19.87
C ASP A 251 17.05 -10.53 19.87
N LYS A 252 15.71 -10.53 19.81
CA LYS A 252 14.89 -11.74 19.75
C LYS A 252 15.11 -12.42 18.39
N LYS A 253 16.15 -13.25 18.31
CA LYS A 253 16.48 -14.11 17.17
C LYS A 253 15.20 -14.77 16.64
N LYS A 254 14.94 -14.59 15.34
CA LYS A 254 13.79 -15.19 14.66
C LYS A 254 14.09 -16.68 14.50
N ILE A 255 13.28 -17.52 15.15
CA ILE A 255 13.37 -18.97 15.00
C ILE A 255 12.81 -19.30 13.61
N SER A 256 13.67 -19.77 12.71
CA SER A 256 13.29 -20.11 11.33
C SER A 256 12.91 -21.59 11.22
N ALA A 257 12.12 -21.96 10.21
CA ALA A 257 11.76 -23.36 9.95
C ALA A 257 12.99 -24.26 9.72
N LYS A 258 14.12 -23.67 9.27
CA LYS A 258 15.40 -24.36 9.13
C LYS A 258 15.95 -24.85 10.48
N ALA A 259 15.71 -24.13 11.57
CA ALA A 259 16.08 -24.56 12.92
C ALA A 259 15.28 -25.81 13.37
N ASN A 260 14.09 -25.99 12.82
CA ASN A 260 13.17 -27.09 13.11
C ASN A 260 13.22 -28.23 12.07
N GLY A 261 14.32 -28.36 11.33
CA GLY A 261 14.48 -29.42 10.33
C GLY A 261 13.48 -29.36 9.17
N GLY A 262 12.98 -28.16 8.85
CA GLY A 262 11.96 -27.95 7.80
C GLY A 262 10.52 -28.12 8.26
N VAL A 263 10.29 -28.51 9.52
CA VAL A 263 8.93 -28.63 10.09
C VAL A 263 8.49 -27.28 10.65
N SER A 264 7.32 -26.80 10.21
CA SER A 264 6.72 -25.60 10.77
C SER A 264 6.15 -25.89 12.16
N ALA A 265 6.71 -25.27 13.21
CA ALA A 265 6.24 -25.44 14.59
C ALA A 265 4.76 -25.08 14.75
N THR A 266 4.26 -24.07 14.02
CA THR A 266 2.84 -23.69 14.05
C THR A 266 1.93 -24.71 13.37
N GLY A 267 2.41 -25.34 12.29
CA GLY A 267 1.72 -26.46 11.65
C GLY A 267 1.59 -27.63 12.61
N ARG A 268 2.71 -28.00 13.24
CA ARG A 268 2.75 -29.11 14.20
C ARG A 268 1.90 -28.85 15.45
N MET A 269 1.86 -27.62 15.94
CA MET A 269 0.94 -27.20 17.01
C MET A 269 -0.52 -27.51 16.66
N ARG A 270 -0.97 -27.14 15.46
CA ARG A 270 -2.36 -27.37 15.01
C ARG A 270 -2.67 -28.85 14.88
N GLU A 271 -1.74 -29.63 14.33
CA GLU A 271 -1.89 -31.09 14.22
C GLU A 271 -2.09 -31.73 15.59
N LEU A 272 -1.24 -31.44 16.56
CA LEU A 272 -1.32 -32.01 17.91
C LEU A 272 -2.62 -31.64 18.63
N VAL A 273 -3.10 -30.41 18.48
CA VAL A 273 -4.40 -29.96 19.04
C VAL A 273 -5.58 -30.63 18.33
N CYS A 274 -5.49 -30.90 17.03
CA CYS A 274 -6.51 -31.63 16.29
C CYS A 274 -6.52 -33.14 16.63
N GLU A 275 -5.36 -33.74 16.92
CA GLU A 275 -5.23 -35.13 17.36
C GLU A 275 -5.86 -35.35 18.75
N ASP A 276 -5.68 -34.38 19.66
CA ASP A 276 -6.28 -34.39 20.98
C ASP A 276 -6.89 -33.01 21.31
N PRO A 277 -8.19 -32.82 20.99
CA PRO A 277 -8.91 -31.56 21.21
C PRO A 277 -9.00 -31.12 22.68
N SER A 278 -8.70 -32.03 23.61
CA SER A 278 -8.73 -31.78 25.06
C SER A 278 -7.36 -31.45 25.65
N MET A 279 -6.30 -31.47 24.84
CA MET A 279 -4.94 -31.23 25.28
C MET A 279 -4.78 -29.83 25.87
N SER A 280 -4.13 -29.74 27.03
CA SER A 280 -3.79 -28.46 27.64
C SER A 280 -2.65 -27.76 26.87
N LYS A 281 -2.52 -26.45 27.07
CA LYS A 281 -1.44 -25.66 26.48
C LYS A 281 -0.07 -26.12 26.99
N GLU A 282 0.02 -26.50 28.26
CA GLU A 282 1.22 -27.00 28.91
C GLU A 282 1.67 -28.33 28.29
N ASP A 283 0.71 -29.25 28.06
CA ASP A 283 0.97 -30.54 27.42
C ASP A 283 1.43 -30.36 25.96
N LEU A 284 0.80 -29.43 25.23
CA LEU A 284 1.19 -29.09 23.87
C LEU A 284 2.64 -28.59 23.81
N SER A 285 3.00 -27.65 24.69
CA SER A 285 4.37 -27.14 24.81
C SER A 285 5.36 -28.26 25.14
N ALA A 286 5.01 -29.15 26.07
CA ALA A 286 5.87 -30.28 26.45
C ALA A 286 6.09 -31.25 25.28
N LYS A 287 5.04 -31.55 24.49
CA LYS A 287 5.15 -32.39 23.29
C LYS A 287 6.06 -31.76 22.23
N LEU A 288 5.88 -30.48 21.92
CA LEU A 288 6.70 -29.79 20.92
C LEU A 288 8.18 -29.72 21.33
N LYS A 289 8.46 -29.46 22.62
CA LYS A 289 9.83 -29.50 23.15
C LYS A 289 10.43 -30.90 23.08
N LYS A 290 9.63 -31.94 23.33
CA LYS A 290 10.06 -33.34 23.18
C LYS A 290 10.36 -33.70 21.71
N GLU A 291 9.68 -33.08 20.77
CA GLU A 291 9.95 -33.19 19.32
C GLU A 291 11.15 -32.35 18.86
N GLY A 292 11.78 -31.58 19.75
CA GLY A 292 12.93 -30.73 19.42
C GLY A 292 12.57 -29.46 18.65
N LEU A 293 11.30 -29.04 18.70
CA LEU A 293 10.83 -27.84 18.02
C LEU A 293 11.04 -26.61 18.90
N GLU A 294 11.68 -25.60 18.33
CA GLU A 294 11.80 -24.29 18.93
C GLU A 294 10.61 -23.41 18.51
N PHE A 295 10.02 -22.72 19.48
CA PHE A 295 8.90 -21.80 19.26
C PHE A 295 8.89 -20.68 20.31
N ARG A 296 8.19 -19.59 20.00
CA ARG A 296 7.94 -18.49 20.95
C ARG A 296 6.65 -18.74 21.72
N ASP A 297 6.63 -18.39 23.00
CA ASP A 297 5.44 -18.55 23.84
C ASP A 297 4.23 -17.80 23.25
N ASN A 298 4.41 -16.55 22.81
CA ASN A 298 3.31 -15.80 22.15
C ASN A 298 2.75 -16.50 20.91
N THR A 299 3.57 -17.25 20.17
CA THR A 299 3.12 -18.02 19.02
C THR A 299 2.29 -19.22 19.46
N LEU A 300 2.71 -19.93 20.51
CA LEU A 300 1.95 -21.02 21.11
C LEU A 300 0.57 -20.52 21.57
N ASP A 301 0.51 -19.37 22.26
CA ASP A 301 -0.72 -18.77 22.78
C ASP A 301 -1.73 -18.49 21.67
N LEU A 302 -1.27 -17.82 20.60
CA LEU A 302 -2.11 -17.47 19.46
C LEU A 302 -2.62 -18.70 18.72
N VAL A 303 -1.76 -19.68 18.44
CA VAL A 303 -2.14 -20.89 17.69
C VAL A 303 -3.08 -21.77 18.51
N TYR A 304 -2.82 -21.92 19.81
CA TYR A 304 -3.68 -22.69 20.71
C TYR A 304 -5.08 -22.07 20.84
N ALA A 305 -5.16 -20.76 21.05
CA ALA A 305 -6.44 -20.05 21.14
C ALA A 305 -7.27 -20.15 19.85
N ASP A 306 -6.63 -20.01 18.68
CA ASP A 306 -7.27 -20.17 17.37
C ASP A 306 -7.82 -21.58 17.18
N ALA A 307 -7.00 -22.60 17.45
CA ALA A 307 -7.41 -24.00 17.33
C ALA A 307 -8.56 -24.36 18.29
N GLN A 308 -8.50 -23.93 19.56
CA GLN A 308 -9.57 -24.17 20.52
C GLN A 308 -10.88 -23.47 20.14
N LYS A 309 -10.82 -22.27 19.55
CA LYS A 309 -12.02 -21.58 19.03
C LYS A 309 -12.68 -22.38 17.91
N ILE A 310 -11.90 -22.91 16.98
CA ILE A 310 -12.41 -23.76 15.88
C ILE A 310 -13.02 -25.05 16.45
N ILE A 311 -12.35 -25.70 17.40
CA ILE A 311 -12.86 -26.91 18.08
C ILE A 311 -14.18 -26.60 18.79
N SER A 312 -14.31 -25.47 19.48
CA SER A 312 -15.56 -25.05 20.12
C SER A 312 -16.69 -24.93 19.11
N ILE A 313 -16.46 -24.23 17.99
CA ILE A 313 -17.46 -24.08 16.92
C ILE A 313 -17.87 -25.47 16.37
N LEU A 314 -16.92 -26.35 16.11
CA LEU A 314 -17.21 -27.70 15.62
C LEU A 314 -17.97 -28.56 16.64
N ARG A 315 -17.71 -28.38 17.93
CA ARG A 315 -18.43 -29.04 19.02
C ARG A 315 -19.88 -28.55 19.11
N ASP A 316 -20.09 -27.23 19.02
CA ASP A 316 -21.42 -26.62 19.03
C ASP A 316 -22.26 -27.09 17.83
N LEU A 317 -21.62 -27.24 16.66
CA LEU A 317 -22.23 -27.77 15.45
C LEU A 317 -22.43 -29.31 15.47
N LYS A 318 -21.97 -29.99 16.53
CA LYS A 318 -21.96 -31.48 16.64
C LYS A 318 -21.26 -32.14 15.44
N LYS A 319 -20.19 -31.51 14.95
CA LYS A 319 -19.36 -31.99 13.82
C LYS A 319 -18.05 -32.61 14.28
N LEU A 320 -17.63 -32.37 15.51
CA LEU A 320 -16.58 -33.15 16.14
C LEU A 320 -17.15 -34.53 16.50
N LYS A 321 -16.48 -35.60 16.03
CA LYS A 321 -16.81 -36.99 16.39
C LYS A 321 -16.13 -37.40 17.67
#